data_AF-V2XAL3-F1
#
_entry.id   AF-V2XAL3-F1
#
_cell.length_a   1.000
_cell.length_b   1.000
_cell.length_c   1.000
_cell.angle_alpha   90.00
_cell.angle_beta   90.00
_cell.angle_gamma   90.00
#
_symmetry.space_group_name_H-M   'P 1'
#
loop_
_entity.id
_entity.type
_entity.pdbx_description
1 polymer ?
#
loop_
_entity_poly.entity_id
_entity_poly.type
_entity_poly.pdbx_seq_one_letter_code
_entity_poly.pdbx_strand_id
1 'polypeptide(L)'
;MSHTVDIPQSIKDSLRKFRFARRSAGSAAIVIKINKQKLIMEEVEQFDNISIEELAEELPENSPRYVVLSHELKHSDGRTSFPLVLINWAPTTSETSLLTLHASAFLDFQTTADVSKVIEIRDGPESLTQELVDSKLLGK
;
A
#
# COMPACT_ATOMS: atom_id res chain seq x y z
N MET A 1 -22.42 4.50 8.30
CA MET A 1 -22.07 3.06 8.33
C MET A 1 -21.27 2.82 9.60
N SER A 2 -21.40 1.68 10.25
CA SER A 2 -20.54 1.34 11.38
C SER A 2 -19.19 0.90 10.82
N HIS A 3 -18.12 1.64 11.12
CA HIS A 3 -16.76 1.29 10.72
C HIS A 3 -16.10 0.51 11.85
N THR A 4 -15.46 -0.62 11.55
CA THR A 4 -14.79 -1.47 12.57
C THR A 4 -13.44 -0.87 13.01
N VAL A 5 -12.82 -0.07 12.14
CA VAL A 5 -11.53 0.59 12.36
C VAL A 5 -11.64 2.02 11.86
N ASP A 6 -11.27 2.98 12.70
CA ASP A 6 -11.31 4.39 12.33
C ASP A 6 -10.07 4.78 11.50
N ILE A 7 -10.28 5.68 10.54
CA ILE A 7 -9.21 6.31 9.76
C ILE A 7 -9.05 7.76 10.26
N PRO A 8 -8.04 8.06 11.10
CA PRO A 8 -7.84 9.39 11.65
C PRO A 8 -7.64 10.45 10.56
N GLN A 9 -8.00 11.70 10.86
CA GLN A 9 -7.82 12.81 9.92
C GLN A 9 -6.35 12.99 9.51
N SER A 10 -5.39 12.71 10.41
CA SER A 10 -3.96 12.74 10.09
C SER A 10 -3.57 11.77 8.98
N ILE A 11 -4.18 10.58 8.93
CA ILE A 11 -3.95 9.59 7.86
C ILE A 11 -4.55 10.10 6.55
N LYS A 12 -5.78 10.64 6.58
CA LYS A 12 -6.42 11.23 5.39
C LYS A 12 -5.61 12.38 4.81
N ASP A 13 -5.07 13.24 5.68
CA ASP A 13 -4.22 14.36 5.27
C ASP A 13 -2.88 13.87 4.70
N SER A 14 -2.28 12.84 5.30
CA SER A 14 -1.04 12.22 4.81
C SER A 14 -1.24 11.59 3.43
N LEU A 15 -2.28 10.76 3.24
CA LEU A 15 -2.65 10.18 1.95
C LEU A 15 -2.91 11.25 0.89
N ARG A 16 -3.62 12.33 1.25
CA ARG A 16 -3.88 13.45 0.34
C ARG A 16 -2.58 14.13 -0.08
N LYS A 17 -1.66 14.39 0.85
CA LYS A 17 -0.35 14.98 0.55
C LYS A 17 0.47 14.06 -0.35
N PHE A 18 0.52 12.77 -0.03
CA PHE A 18 1.23 11.76 -0.80
C PHE A 18 0.73 11.70 -2.26
N ARG A 19 -0.60 11.67 -2.47
CA ARG A 19 -1.21 11.65 -3.82
C ARG A 19 -0.84 12.84 -4.70
N PHE A 20 -0.72 14.02 -4.11
CA PHE A 20 -0.41 15.26 -4.85
C PHE A 20 1.07 15.62 -4.85
N ALA A 21 1.93 14.82 -4.20
CA ALA A 21 3.36 15.01 -4.25
C ALA A 21 3.88 14.85 -5.68
N ARG A 22 4.76 15.74 -6.11
CA ARG A 22 5.39 15.63 -7.43
C ARG A 22 6.47 14.56 -7.38
N ARG A 23 6.42 13.62 -8.31
CA ARG A 23 7.40 12.54 -8.48
C ARG A 23 8.12 12.72 -9.81
N SER A 24 9.45 12.53 -9.80
CA SER A 24 10.29 12.71 -10.98
C SER A 24 11.33 11.60 -11.16
N ALA A 25 11.60 10.82 -10.11
CA ALA A 25 12.47 9.66 -10.13
C ALA A 25 12.14 8.78 -8.92
N GLY A 26 12.23 7.46 -9.10
CA GLY A 26 12.02 6.46 -8.08
C GLY A 26 10.56 6.28 -7.68
N SER A 27 10.26 5.10 -7.13
CA SER A 27 8.97 4.86 -6.50
C SER A 27 8.94 5.45 -5.09
N ALA A 28 7.73 5.72 -4.59
CA ALA A 28 7.51 6.17 -3.23
C ALA A 28 6.37 5.37 -2.60
N ALA A 29 6.37 5.19 -1.29
CA ALA A 29 5.36 4.40 -0.60
C ALA A 29 4.99 5.02 0.74
N ILE A 30 3.73 4.86 1.14
CA ILE A 30 3.25 5.12 2.51
C ILE A 30 2.69 3.82 3.08
N VAL A 31 3.22 3.41 4.23
CA VAL A 31 2.87 2.15 4.90
C VAL A 31 1.94 2.44 6.07
N ILE A 32 0.75 1.84 6.06
CA ILE A 32 -0.28 1.99 7.08
C ILE A 32 -0.53 0.65 7.76
N LYS A 33 -0.70 0.67 9.09
CA LYS A 33 -1.13 -0.48 9.90
C LYS A 33 -2.42 -0.18 10.65
N ILE A 34 -3.04 -1.23 11.17
CA ILE A 34 -4.13 -1.12 12.15
C ILE A 34 -3.56 -1.31 13.55
N ASN A 35 -3.82 -0.35 14.44
CA ASN A 35 -3.65 -0.52 15.87
C ASN A 35 -4.85 -1.29 16.42
N LYS A 36 -4.68 -2.60 16.63
CA LYS A 36 -5.72 -3.52 17.10
C LYS A 36 -6.33 -3.11 18.45
N GLN A 37 -5.55 -2.51 19.34
CA GLN A 37 -6.02 -2.12 20.68
C GLN A 37 -6.91 -0.88 20.63
N LYS A 38 -6.57 0.07 19.76
CA LYS A 38 -7.32 1.34 19.60
C LYS A 38 -8.39 1.29 18.52
N LEU A 39 -8.34 0.28 17.65
CA LEU A 39 -9.16 0.18 16.44
C LEU A 39 -9.01 1.42 15.53
N ILE A 40 -7.78 1.90 15.35
CA ILE A 40 -7.47 3.02 14.45
C ILE A 40 -6.35 2.65 13.49
N MET A 41 -6.28 3.34 12.35
CA MET A 41 -5.13 3.27 11.46
C MET A 41 -4.00 4.20 11.90
N GLU A 42 -2.77 3.72 11.75
CA GLU A 42 -1.54 4.45 12.06
C GLU A 42 -0.59 4.37 10.86
N GLU A 43 0.03 5.51 10.53
CA GLU A 43 1.16 5.55 9.60
C GLU A 43 2.37 4.92 10.29
N VAL A 44 3.04 4.02 9.58
CA VAL A 44 4.27 3.37 10.05
C VAL A 44 5.45 4.13 9.53
N GLU A 45 5.51 4.31 8.22
CA GLU A 45 6.67 4.85 7.52
C GLU A 45 6.29 5.37 6.13
N GLN A 46 7.09 6.31 5.62
CA GLN A 46 7.06 6.78 4.25
C GLN A 46 8.43 6.63 3.63
N PHE A 47 8.46 6.12 2.40
CA PHE A 47 9.65 5.94 1.61
C PHE A 47 9.58 6.82 0.36
N ASP A 48 10.70 7.45 0.03
CA ASP A 48 10.89 8.18 -1.22
C ASP A 48 12.09 7.58 -1.96
N ASN A 49 11.96 7.39 -3.27
CA ASN A 49 13.00 6.83 -4.14
C ASN A 49 13.48 5.43 -3.69
N ILE A 50 12.52 4.54 -3.43
CA ILE A 50 12.74 3.14 -3.05
C ILE A 50 12.39 2.20 -4.23
N SER A 51 13.11 1.09 -4.38
CA SER A 51 12.73 0.02 -5.31
C SER A 51 11.60 -0.85 -4.74
N ILE A 52 10.98 -1.71 -5.57
CA ILE A 52 9.89 -2.58 -5.11
C ILE A 52 10.44 -3.68 -4.20
N GLU A 53 11.63 -4.18 -4.53
CA GLU A 53 12.31 -5.23 -3.80
C GLU A 53 12.79 -4.72 -2.42
N GLU A 54 13.39 -3.53 -2.35
CA GLU A 54 13.74 -2.90 -1.07
C GLU A 54 12.49 -2.65 -0.23
N LEU A 55 11.39 -2.14 -0.83
CA LEU A 55 10.13 -1.96 -0.11
C LEU A 55 9.59 -3.29 0.43
N ALA A 56 9.73 -4.38 -0.32
CA ALA A 56 9.28 -5.70 0.12
C ALA A 56 10.06 -6.20 1.34
N GLU A 57 11.36 -5.92 1.41
CA GLU A 57 12.23 -6.26 2.54
C GLU A 57 11.90 -5.46 3.82
N GLU A 58 11.44 -4.21 3.68
CA GLU A 58 11.00 -3.38 4.81
C GLU A 58 9.63 -3.81 5.38
N LEU A 59 8.85 -4.59 4.63
CA LEU A 59 7.53 -5.03 5.08
C LEU A 59 7.62 -6.22 6.04
N PRO A 60 6.77 -6.26 7.09
CA PRO A 60 6.84 -7.29 8.12
C PRO A 60 6.36 -8.64 7.60
N GLU A 61 7.07 -9.70 7.95
CA GLU A 61 6.72 -11.07 7.56
C GLU A 61 5.47 -11.63 8.24
N ASN A 62 5.01 -11.04 9.36
CA ASN A 62 4.02 -11.64 10.27
C ASN A 62 2.85 -10.72 10.63
N SER A 63 2.68 -9.60 9.94
CA SER A 63 1.53 -8.71 10.18
C SER A 63 1.11 -7.98 8.91
N PRO A 64 -0.19 -7.70 8.72
CA PRO A 64 -0.68 -7.08 7.51
C PRO A 64 -0.37 -5.58 7.48
N ARG A 65 -0.26 -5.03 6.28
CA ARG A 65 -0.06 -3.60 5.98
C ARG A 65 -0.88 -3.21 4.77
N TYR A 66 -1.36 -1.97 4.77
CA TYR A 66 -1.76 -1.33 3.52
C TYR A 66 -0.60 -0.46 3.06
N VAL A 67 -0.21 -0.60 1.79
CA VAL A 67 0.85 0.22 1.21
C VAL A 67 0.29 0.96 0.01
N VAL A 68 0.23 2.28 0.08
CA VAL A 68 -0.09 3.09 -1.10
C VAL A 68 1.23 3.40 -1.80
N LEU A 69 1.43 2.80 -2.96
CA LEU A 69 2.63 2.89 -3.77
C LEU A 69 2.38 3.86 -4.92
N SER A 70 3.27 4.84 -5.07
CA SER A 70 3.44 5.64 -6.27
C SER A 70 4.58 5.01 -7.08
N HIS A 71 4.26 4.22 -8.09
CA HIS A 71 5.24 3.40 -8.81
C HIS A 71 5.85 4.12 -10.01
N GLU A 72 7.17 4.19 -10.13
CA GLU A 72 7.81 4.65 -11.38
C GLU A 72 7.60 3.63 -12.50
N LEU A 73 6.65 3.90 -13.39
CA LEU A 73 6.32 3.03 -14.50
C LEU A 73 6.84 3.60 -15.82
N LYS A 74 7.72 2.85 -16.48
CA LYS A 74 8.22 3.15 -17.83
C LYS A 74 7.37 2.48 -18.89
N HIS A 75 6.83 3.30 -19.80
CA HIS A 75 6.00 2.84 -20.90
C HIS A 75 6.85 2.53 -22.13
N SER A 76 6.35 1.65 -23.00
CA SER A 76 7.04 1.25 -24.24
C SER A 76 7.24 2.39 -25.24
N ASP A 77 6.48 3.47 -25.12
CA ASP A 77 6.61 4.68 -25.94
C ASP A 77 7.59 5.70 -25.34
N GLY A 78 8.30 5.34 -24.28
CA GLY A 78 9.31 6.17 -23.62
C GLY A 78 8.76 7.13 -22.56
N ARG A 79 7.43 7.17 -22.33
CA ARG A 79 6.85 7.96 -21.23
C ARG A 79 7.16 7.32 -19.88
N THR A 80 7.35 8.14 -18.85
CA THR A 80 7.36 7.71 -17.45
C THR A 80 6.13 8.28 -16.75
N SER A 81 5.45 7.45 -15.97
CA SER A 81 4.31 7.85 -15.14
C SER A 81 4.48 7.36 -13.71
N PHE A 82 3.72 7.93 -12.78
CA PHE A 82 3.73 7.55 -11.37
C PHE A 82 2.31 7.18 -10.89
N PRO A 83 1.71 6.09 -11.41
CA PRO A 83 0.39 5.65 -10.96
C PRO A 83 0.39 5.27 -9.48
N LEU A 84 -0.73 5.54 -8.81
CA LEU A 84 -0.99 5.03 -7.47
C LEU A 84 -1.60 3.63 -7.54
N VAL A 85 -1.09 2.73 -6.69
CA VAL A 85 -1.58 1.37 -6.51
C VAL A 85 -1.58 1.01 -5.03
N LEU A 86 -2.58 0.24 -4.60
CA LEU A 86 -2.69 -0.26 -3.25
C LEU A 86 -2.11 -1.67 -3.20
N ILE A 87 -1.00 -1.85 -2.51
CA ILE A 87 -0.54 -3.19 -2.16
C ILE A 87 -1.24 -3.59 -0.87
N ASN A 88 -2.08 -4.62 -0.97
CA ASN A 88 -2.69 -5.27 0.18
C ASN A 88 -1.74 -6.36 0.67
N TRP A 89 -0.87 -5.99 1.61
CA TRP A 89 0.12 -6.89 2.20
C TRP A 89 -0.53 -7.65 3.36
N ALA A 90 -0.75 -8.94 3.20
CA ALA A 90 -1.40 -9.79 4.19
C ALA A 90 -0.72 -11.17 4.28
N PRO A 91 0.50 -11.25 4.85
CA PRO A 91 1.24 -12.49 5.01
C PRO A 91 0.41 -13.56 5.70
N THR A 92 0.50 -14.81 5.22
CA THR A 92 -0.29 -15.94 5.74
C THR A 92 0.01 -16.29 7.21
N THR A 93 1.18 -15.89 7.71
CA THR A 93 1.65 -16.04 9.09
C THR A 93 1.02 -15.01 10.05
N SER A 94 0.27 -14.03 9.53
CA SER A 94 -0.35 -12.99 10.34
C SER A 94 -1.41 -13.56 11.29
N GLU A 95 -1.54 -12.94 12.47
CA GLU A 95 -2.57 -13.32 13.44
C GLU A 95 -3.99 -13.18 12.82
N THR A 96 -4.82 -14.23 12.94
CA THR A 96 -6.18 -14.29 12.35
C THR A 96 -7.06 -13.11 12.72
N SER A 97 -7.02 -12.65 13.97
CA SER A 97 -7.85 -11.53 14.41
C SER A 97 -7.42 -10.21 13.78
N LEU A 98 -6.11 -10.03 13.54
CA LEU A 98 -5.57 -8.85 12.85
C LEU A 98 -5.88 -8.91 11.36
N LEU A 99 -5.78 -10.08 10.73
CA LEU A 99 -6.24 -10.30 9.34
C LEU A 99 -7.74 -10.01 9.19
N THR A 100 -8.55 -10.36 10.19
CA THR A 100 -9.99 -10.08 10.18
C THR A 100 -10.26 -8.57 10.23
N LEU A 101 -9.58 -7.84 11.12
CA LEU A 101 -9.66 -6.38 11.17
C LEU A 101 -9.21 -5.74 9.85
N HIS A 102 -8.09 -6.21 9.31
CA HIS A 102 -7.54 -5.76 8.03
C HIS A 102 -8.49 -6.01 6.85
N ALA A 103 -9.11 -7.18 6.76
CA ALA A 103 -10.12 -7.45 5.74
C ALA A 103 -11.35 -6.55 5.92
N SER A 104 -11.79 -6.31 7.17
CA SER A 104 -12.98 -5.49 7.45
C SER A 104 -12.80 -4.01 7.10
N ALA A 105 -11.58 -3.48 7.20
CA ALA A 105 -11.28 -2.07 6.95
C ALA A 105 -10.80 -1.80 5.52
N PHE A 106 -10.51 -2.85 4.74
CA PHE A 106 -9.86 -2.74 3.43
C PHE A 106 -10.60 -1.84 2.44
N LEU A 107 -11.91 -2.04 2.26
CA LEU A 107 -12.71 -1.24 1.30
C LEU A 107 -12.79 0.24 1.71
N ASP A 108 -12.88 0.50 3.01
CA ASP A 108 -12.92 1.86 3.54
C ASP A 108 -11.57 2.57 3.37
N PHE A 109 -10.47 1.85 3.63
CA PHE A 109 -9.13 2.35 3.35
C PHE A 109 -8.91 2.61 1.86
N GLN A 110 -9.25 1.66 1.00
CA GLN A 110 -9.11 1.78 -0.46
C GLN A 110 -9.86 3.02 -0.98
N THR A 111 -11.10 3.20 -0.53
CA THR A 111 -11.92 4.37 -0.89
C THR A 111 -11.29 5.66 -0.38
N THR A 112 -10.80 5.66 0.85
CA THR A 112 -10.16 6.84 1.47
C THR A 112 -8.84 7.22 0.82
N ALA A 113 -8.05 6.23 0.40
CA ALA A 113 -6.80 6.43 -0.34
C ALA A 113 -7.03 6.86 -1.80
N ASP A 114 -8.26 6.73 -2.31
CA ASP A 114 -8.65 7.02 -3.69
C ASP A 114 -7.82 6.23 -4.71
N VAL A 115 -7.67 4.93 -4.46
CA VAL A 115 -6.87 4.03 -5.30
C VAL A 115 -7.74 2.92 -5.89
N SER A 116 -7.77 2.83 -7.22
CA SER A 116 -8.59 1.86 -7.95
C SER A 116 -7.90 0.51 -8.18
N LYS A 117 -6.57 0.50 -8.33
CA LYS A 117 -5.79 -0.72 -8.57
C LYS A 117 -5.28 -1.30 -7.26
N VAL A 118 -5.50 -2.59 -7.06
CA VAL A 118 -5.08 -3.33 -5.88
C VAL A 118 -4.22 -4.51 -6.30
N ILE A 119 -3.13 -4.75 -5.57
CA ILE A 119 -2.27 -5.92 -5.70
C ILE A 119 -2.27 -6.65 -4.37
N GLU A 120 -2.72 -7.90 -4.38
CA GLU A 120 -2.76 -8.76 -3.19
C GLU A 120 -1.42 -9.49 -3.03
N ILE A 121 -0.79 -9.36 -1.87
CA ILE A 121 0.48 -9.99 -1.54
C ILE A 121 0.36 -10.77 -0.24
N ARG A 122 0.54 -12.10 -0.29
CA ARG A 122 0.35 -13.00 0.86
C ARG A 122 1.53 -13.91 1.15
N ASP A 123 2.40 -14.12 0.16
CA ASP A 123 3.47 -15.12 0.21
C ASP A 123 4.82 -14.50 0.63
N GLY A 124 4.81 -13.27 1.13
CA GLY A 124 5.99 -12.58 1.65
C GLY A 124 6.76 -11.79 0.60
N PRO A 125 7.99 -11.35 0.94
CA PRO A 125 8.74 -10.36 0.15
C PRO A 125 9.01 -10.80 -1.29
N GLU A 126 9.30 -12.08 -1.51
CA GLU A 126 9.61 -12.64 -2.84
C GLU A 126 8.47 -12.49 -3.85
N SER A 127 7.24 -12.33 -3.37
CA SER A 127 6.06 -12.18 -4.23
C SER A 127 5.79 -10.72 -4.64
N LEU A 128 6.40 -9.74 -3.98
CA LEU A 128 6.30 -8.33 -4.34
C LEU A 128 7.52 -7.92 -5.18
N THR A 129 7.37 -7.99 -6.50
CA THR A 129 8.43 -7.65 -7.45
C THR A 129 8.00 -6.54 -8.40
N GLN A 130 8.97 -5.82 -8.96
CA GLN A 130 8.69 -4.82 -9.98
C GLN A 130 7.92 -5.41 -11.17
N GLU A 131 8.28 -6.61 -11.63
CA GLU A 131 7.60 -7.28 -12.75
C GLU A 131 6.11 -7.49 -12.47
N LEU A 132 5.78 -7.95 -11.26
CA LEU A 132 4.39 -8.13 -10.85
C LEU A 132 3.64 -6.79 -10.89
N VAL A 133 4.20 -5.74 -10.29
CA VAL A 133 3.58 -4.41 -10.24
C VAL A 133 3.38 -3.85 -11.65
N ASP A 134 4.39 -3.93 -12.51
CA ASP A 134 4.34 -3.48 -13.91
C ASP A 134 3.24 -4.21 -14.69
N SER A 135 3.12 -5.54 -14.54
CA SER A 135 2.08 -6.34 -15.23
C SER A 135 0.66 -5.85 -14.90
N LYS A 136 0.39 -5.62 -13.61
CA LYS A 136 -0.92 -5.14 -13.12
C LYS A 136 -1.23 -3.72 -13.56
N LEU A 137 -0.21 -2.87 -13.66
CA LEU A 137 -0.37 -1.48 -14.06
C LEU A 137 -0.56 -1.33 -15.57
N LEU A 138 0.17 -2.11 -16.38
CA LEU A 138 0.08 -2.10 -17.84
C LEU A 138 -1.14 -2.86 -18.39
N GLY A 139 -1.90 -3.55 -17.52
CA GLY A 139 -3.11 -4.29 -17.91
C GLY A 139 -2.77 -5.56 -18.71
N LYS A 140 -1.64 -6.19 -18.40
CA LYS A 140 -1.21 -7.46 -18.96
C LYS A 140 -1.56 -8.61 -18.01
#